data_AF-A0A8J2Y749-F1
#
_entry.id   AF-A0A8J2Y749-F1
#
_cell.length_a   1.000
_cell.length_b   1.000
_cell.length_c   1.000
_cell.angle_alpha   90.00
_cell.angle_beta   90.00
_cell.angle_gamma   90.00
#
_symmetry.space_group_name_H-M   'P 1'
#
loop_
_entity.id
_entity.type
_entity.pdbx_description
1 polymer ?
#
loop_
_entity_poly.entity_id
_entity_poly.type
_entity_poly.pdbx_seq_one_letter_code
_entity_poly.pdbx_strand_id
1 'polypeptide(L)'
;MIYTGSETAPIASYVTIKGGYIDAVGTGPFDLDTVDQASGFDGDIILLDDGQVAYPGFTDAHAHLIGIGQRELTLNLEGTASIAELKQRIAAEAEGKAEGEVIFGRGWIETGWPEGRFPTRDDLDAAAPDNPVVLVRADGHASVANTAALDAAGITDATPDPDGGRIERDANGRATGMLIDTADRPVRALIDEPSEAERREALKKGAEVYASYGWTGLHNMSVDIRDAQIIGALEEAGEMPIRVYNAINPGDMDALIETGIWELNDGKVTTRAVKFYVDGALGSRGAALHEPYTDQPETSGLLLLTPEEAMAGYRQAYDNSIQVTTHAIGDRGNTLVLDWYEDVLPVERLSYDEGPRWRVEHAQIVDPADIPRFAGLGIIASMQPSHAIGDLHFAPARLGEDRLDGAYAWRSLSDSGAIIAGGSDAPVERGDPMIEFYATVARRDLSGYRGENWHPDEALSRGEALDMFTINPAFASFNEDRLGTLEPGKKADITVLDGDIMTVPSGDLPGVKAVMTIVDGEIVYEAMAE
;
A
#
# COMPACT_ATOMS: atom_id res chain seq x y z
N MET A 1 -26.73 8.00 7.90
CA MET A 1 -26.08 7.99 9.23
C MET A 1 -24.63 8.46 9.04
N ILE A 2 -24.02 9.15 10.01
CA ILE A 2 -22.64 9.64 9.88
C ILE A 2 -21.82 9.19 11.10
N TYR A 3 -20.81 8.35 10.90
CA TYR A 3 -19.77 8.10 11.88
C TYR A 3 -18.72 9.21 11.80
N THR A 4 -18.33 9.80 12.92
CA THR A 4 -17.43 10.97 12.92
C THR A 4 -16.01 10.65 13.35
N GLY A 5 -15.77 9.49 13.96
CA GLY A 5 -14.50 9.19 14.64
C GLY A 5 -14.21 10.05 15.88
N SER A 6 -15.05 11.03 16.21
CA SER A 6 -14.89 11.87 17.40
C SER A 6 -15.43 11.18 18.65
N GLU A 7 -14.69 11.23 19.76
CA GLU A 7 -15.18 10.76 21.06
C GLU A 7 -16.41 11.53 21.55
N THR A 8 -16.54 12.81 21.17
CA THR A 8 -17.59 13.70 21.69
C THR A 8 -18.91 13.58 20.95
N ALA A 9 -18.87 13.19 19.68
CA ALA A 9 -20.03 13.05 18.81
C ALA A 9 -19.86 11.86 17.86
N PRO A 10 -19.71 10.62 18.35
CA PRO A 10 -19.27 9.46 17.55
C PRO A 10 -20.21 9.14 16.38
N ILE A 11 -21.50 9.48 16.53
CA ILE A 11 -22.50 9.38 15.47
C ILE A 11 -23.23 10.72 15.37
N ALA A 12 -23.35 11.22 14.14
CA ALA A 12 -24.07 12.44 13.78
C ALA A 12 -25.22 12.16 12.81
N SER A 13 -26.22 13.04 12.86
CA SER A 13 -27.34 13.10 11.90
C SER A 13 -26.96 13.92 10.67
N TYR A 14 -26.14 14.96 10.84
CA TYR A 14 -25.68 15.84 9.77
C TYR A 14 -24.32 16.45 10.10
N VAL A 15 -23.60 16.86 9.06
CA VAL A 15 -22.45 17.76 9.12
C VAL A 15 -22.68 18.91 8.15
N THR A 16 -22.20 20.10 8.48
CA THR A 16 -22.15 21.23 7.54
C THR A 16 -20.73 21.48 7.11
N ILE A 17 -20.54 21.81 5.83
CA ILE A 17 -19.22 22.05 5.24
C ILE A 17 -19.17 23.49 4.75
N LYS A 18 -18.06 24.18 5.00
CA LYS A 18 -17.82 25.54 4.53
C LYS A 18 -16.35 25.76 4.18
N GLY A 19 -16.10 26.12 2.93
CA GLY A 19 -14.74 26.41 2.44
C GLY A 19 -13.79 25.21 2.59
N GLY A 20 -14.31 23.99 2.46
CA GLY A 20 -13.57 22.73 2.60
C GLY A 20 -13.32 22.24 4.03
N TYR A 21 -13.92 22.88 5.03
CA TYR A 21 -13.84 22.46 6.43
C TYR A 21 -15.21 22.05 6.96
N ILE A 22 -15.22 21.12 7.91
CA ILE A 22 -16.38 20.84 8.75
C ILE A 22 -16.66 22.08 9.60
N ASP A 23 -17.84 22.66 9.44
CA ASP A 23 -18.31 23.86 10.15
C ASP A 23 -19.11 23.49 11.41
N ALA A 24 -19.99 22.49 11.31
CA ALA A 24 -20.76 21.98 12.43
C ALA A 24 -21.05 20.48 12.30
N VAL A 25 -21.26 19.83 13.44
CA VAL A 25 -21.67 18.43 13.58
C VAL A 25 -22.90 18.38 14.48
N GLY A 26 -23.99 17.77 14.01
CA GLY A 26 -25.25 17.73 14.74
C GLY A 26 -25.76 16.32 14.99
N THR A 27 -26.13 16.04 16.24
CA THR A 27 -26.63 14.71 16.70
C THR A 27 -28.14 14.68 16.93
N GLY A 28 -28.80 15.83 16.87
CA GLY A 28 -30.26 15.95 17.04
C GLY A 28 -31.03 15.55 15.78
N PRO A 29 -32.38 15.49 15.85
CA PRO A 29 -33.19 15.36 14.65
C PRO A 29 -32.91 16.53 13.70
N PHE A 30 -32.54 16.20 12.47
CA PHE A 30 -32.29 17.19 11.42
C PHE A 30 -33.64 17.55 10.79
N ASP A 31 -34.00 18.83 10.83
CA ASP A 31 -35.18 19.36 10.14
C ASP A 31 -34.71 20.26 9.00
N LEU A 32 -34.92 19.81 7.76
CA LEU A 32 -34.58 20.57 6.55
C LEU A 32 -35.21 21.97 6.56
N ASP A 33 -36.43 22.10 7.11
CA ASP A 33 -37.12 23.39 7.21
C ASP A 33 -36.40 24.34 8.19
N THR A 34 -35.68 23.82 9.18
CA THR A 34 -34.89 24.65 10.11
C THR A 34 -33.60 25.17 9.50
N VAL A 35 -33.00 24.49 8.52
CA VAL A 35 -31.78 24.99 7.82
C VAL A 35 -32.17 25.95 6.70
N ASP A 36 -33.25 25.65 5.97
CA ASP A 36 -33.74 26.52 4.89
C ASP A 36 -34.34 27.84 5.44
N GLN A 37 -35.05 27.79 6.58
CA GLN A 37 -35.70 29.00 7.12
C GLN A 37 -34.90 29.78 8.18
N ALA A 38 -33.87 29.21 8.83
CA ALA A 38 -33.21 29.88 9.97
C ALA A 38 -31.92 30.67 9.66
N SER A 39 -31.30 30.55 8.48
CA SER A 39 -29.90 31.00 8.35
C SER A 39 -29.47 31.70 7.06
N GLY A 40 -30.28 31.75 6.00
CA GLY A 40 -29.75 32.20 4.70
C GLY A 40 -28.63 31.29 4.20
N PHE A 41 -28.80 29.97 4.41
CA PHE A 41 -27.94 28.93 3.88
C PHE A 41 -27.99 28.98 2.34
N ASP A 42 -26.83 29.19 1.72
CA ASP A 42 -26.62 29.28 0.27
C ASP A 42 -25.61 28.21 -0.11
N GLY A 43 -26.08 26.96 -0.16
CA GLY A 43 -25.26 25.78 -0.42
C GLY A 43 -26.10 24.57 -0.82
N ASP A 44 -25.43 23.54 -1.32
CA ASP A 44 -26.08 22.30 -1.74
C ASP A 44 -26.44 21.42 -0.52
N ILE A 45 -27.53 20.67 -0.64
CA ILE A 45 -27.97 19.69 0.35
C ILE A 45 -27.82 18.30 -0.25
N ILE A 46 -26.95 17.50 0.35
CA ILE A 46 -26.75 16.09 -0.01
C ILE A 46 -27.49 15.24 1.02
N LEU A 47 -28.51 14.51 0.56
CA LEU A 47 -29.22 13.53 1.38
C LEU A 47 -28.63 12.15 1.11
N LEU A 48 -28.21 11.46 2.17
CA LEU A 48 -27.79 10.06 2.07
C LEU A 48 -29.04 9.18 1.98
N ASP A 49 -29.10 8.33 0.97
CA ASP A 49 -30.20 7.38 0.79
C ASP A 49 -30.26 6.32 1.91
N ASP A 50 -31.38 5.63 2.01
CA ASP A 50 -31.54 4.51 2.95
C ASP A 50 -30.45 3.45 2.71
N GLY A 51 -29.66 3.18 3.75
CA GLY A 51 -28.53 2.24 3.70
C GLY A 51 -27.17 2.91 3.50
N GLN A 52 -27.13 4.15 3.00
CA GLN A 52 -25.89 4.89 2.85
C GLN A 52 -25.37 5.43 4.19
N VAL A 53 -24.07 5.27 4.40
CA VAL A 53 -23.39 5.68 5.65
C VAL A 53 -22.11 6.44 5.33
N ALA A 54 -21.93 7.58 5.99
CA ALA A 54 -20.73 8.40 5.87
C ALA A 54 -19.76 8.15 7.03
N TYR A 55 -18.47 8.23 6.73
CA TYR A 55 -17.33 8.03 7.63
C TYR A 55 -16.33 9.19 7.44
N PRO A 56 -15.40 9.43 8.39
CA PRO A 56 -14.23 10.24 8.09
C PRO A 56 -13.51 9.66 6.87
N GLY A 57 -12.97 10.52 6.01
CA GLY A 57 -12.32 10.12 4.78
C GLY A 57 -11.23 9.08 4.99
N PHE A 58 -11.32 7.97 4.27
CA PHE A 58 -10.34 6.89 4.36
C PHE A 58 -9.01 7.30 3.71
N THR A 59 -7.91 7.01 4.40
CA THR A 59 -6.55 7.22 3.91
C THR A 59 -5.79 5.91 3.87
N ASP A 60 -5.25 5.57 2.69
CA ASP A 60 -4.36 4.43 2.54
C ASP A 60 -2.95 4.82 3.02
N ALA A 61 -2.49 4.27 4.13
CA ALA A 61 -1.22 4.67 4.72
C ALA A 61 0.02 4.15 3.97
N HIS A 62 -0.13 3.33 2.94
CA HIS A 62 0.98 2.81 2.13
C HIS A 62 0.47 2.32 0.77
N ALA A 63 0.75 3.06 -0.29
CA ALA A 63 0.49 2.63 -1.66
C ALA A 63 1.49 3.26 -2.65
N HIS A 64 1.40 2.86 -3.92
CA HIS A 64 2.26 3.32 -5.01
C HIS A 64 1.40 3.90 -6.15
N LEU A 65 1.17 5.21 -6.13
CA LEU A 65 0.19 5.89 -6.99
C LEU A 65 0.44 5.67 -8.48
N ILE A 66 1.69 5.83 -8.92
CA ILE A 66 2.06 5.61 -10.32
C ILE A 66 1.81 4.15 -10.74
N GLY A 67 2.09 3.21 -9.85
CA GLY A 67 1.86 1.79 -10.08
C GLY A 67 0.38 1.45 -10.22
N ILE A 68 -0.49 2.05 -9.40
CA ILE A 68 -1.95 1.90 -9.51
C ILE A 68 -2.42 2.39 -10.88
N GLY A 69 -1.96 3.55 -11.32
CA GLY A 69 -2.25 4.07 -12.65
C GLY A 69 -1.76 3.15 -13.78
N GLN A 70 -0.51 2.72 -13.70
CA GLN A 70 0.09 1.81 -14.68
C GLN A 70 -0.66 0.48 -14.74
N ARG A 71 -1.14 -0.06 -13.61
CA ARG A 71 -1.97 -1.28 -13.60
C ARG A 71 -3.20 -1.12 -14.49
N GLU A 72 -3.85 0.05 -14.48
CA GLU A 72 -5.04 0.31 -15.32
C GLU A 72 -4.72 0.62 -16.79
N LEU A 73 -3.49 1.03 -17.08
CA LEU A 73 -3.06 1.50 -18.40
C LEU A 73 -2.18 0.50 -19.17
N THR A 74 -1.74 -0.58 -18.52
CA THR A 74 -0.87 -1.62 -19.10
C THR A 74 -1.53 -3.00 -18.97
N LEU A 75 -0.84 -4.06 -19.43
CA LEU A 75 -1.35 -5.42 -19.31
C LEU A 75 -1.50 -5.82 -17.82
N ASN A 76 -2.73 -5.73 -17.32
CA ASN A 76 -3.09 -6.14 -15.98
C ASN A 76 -3.27 -7.67 -15.88
N LEU A 77 -2.45 -8.30 -15.06
CA LEU A 77 -2.45 -9.73 -14.81
C LEU A 77 -3.10 -10.11 -13.47
N GLU A 78 -3.64 -9.14 -12.72
CA GLU A 78 -4.45 -9.39 -11.53
C GLU A 78 -5.60 -10.37 -11.85
N GLY A 79 -5.85 -11.30 -10.93
CA GLY A 79 -6.89 -12.31 -11.06
C GLY A 79 -6.63 -13.40 -12.11
N THR A 80 -5.43 -13.46 -12.71
CA THR A 80 -5.03 -14.59 -13.56
C THR A 80 -5.02 -15.87 -12.72
N ALA A 81 -5.69 -16.93 -13.17
CA ALA A 81 -5.94 -18.13 -12.37
C ALA A 81 -5.12 -19.37 -12.78
N SER A 82 -4.32 -19.29 -13.85
CA SER A 82 -3.48 -20.40 -14.32
C SER A 82 -2.42 -19.93 -15.31
N ILE A 83 -1.42 -20.78 -15.57
CA ILE A 83 -0.45 -20.55 -16.65
C ILE A 83 -1.17 -20.53 -18.01
N ALA A 84 -2.19 -21.37 -18.19
CA ALA A 84 -2.98 -21.37 -19.42
C ALA A 84 -3.66 -20.02 -19.70
N GLU A 85 -4.26 -19.41 -18.67
CA GLU A 85 -4.87 -18.08 -18.77
C GLU A 85 -3.82 -16.98 -18.95
N LEU A 86 -2.71 -17.05 -18.21
CA LEU A 86 -1.58 -16.13 -18.36
C LEU A 86 -1.14 -16.05 -19.83
N LYS A 87 -0.95 -17.21 -20.45
CA LYS A 87 -0.57 -17.31 -21.88
C LYS A 87 -1.63 -16.71 -22.81
N GLN A 88 -2.91 -16.87 -22.51
CA GLN A 88 -3.98 -16.26 -23.31
C GLN A 88 -3.96 -14.74 -23.22
N ARG A 89 -3.75 -14.18 -22.02
CA ARG A 89 -3.65 -12.72 -21.82
C ARG A 89 -2.42 -12.15 -22.54
N ILE A 90 -1.26 -12.83 -22.45
CA ILE A 90 -0.04 -12.43 -23.19
C ILE A 90 -0.28 -12.48 -24.71
N ALA A 91 -0.88 -13.56 -25.22
CA ALA A 91 -1.13 -13.69 -26.65
C ALA A 91 -2.10 -12.61 -27.16
N ALA A 92 -3.13 -12.27 -26.38
CA ALA A 92 -4.06 -11.19 -26.71
C ALA A 92 -3.36 -9.82 -26.74
N GLU A 93 -2.46 -9.55 -25.81
CA GLU A 93 -1.63 -8.32 -25.81
C GLU A 93 -0.69 -8.27 -27.03
N ALA A 94 -0.13 -9.42 -27.41
CA ALA A 94 0.78 -9.54 -28.55
C ALA A 94 0.10 -9.23 -29.91
N GLU A 95 -1.21 -9.51 -30.07
CA GLU A 95 -1.94 -9.25 -31.32
C GLU A 95 -1.92 -7.78 -31.76
N GLY A 96 -1.75 -6.85 -30.82
CA GLY A 96 -1.67 -5.41 -31.07
C GLY A 96 -0.26 -4.86 -31.31
N LYS A 97 0.79 -5.67 -31.15
CA LYS A 97 2.18 -5.22 -31.08
C LYS A 97 3.02 -5.62 -32.29
N ALA A 98 4.03 -4.82 -32.61
CA ALA A 98 4.97 -5.14 -33.68
C ALA A 98 5.97 -6.22 -33.24
N GLU A 99 6.53 -6.99 -34.19
CA GLU A 99 7.62 -7.93 -33.90
C GLU A 99 8.79 -7.21 -33.21
N GLY A 100 9.30 -7.80 -32.14
CA GLY A 100 10.39 -7.24 -31.32
C GLY A 100 9.95 -6.16 -30.32
N GLU A 101 8.71 -5.70 -30.35
CA GLU A 101 8.17 -4.78 -29.34
C GLU A 101 8.04 -5.49 -27.98
N VAL A 102 8.42 -4.82 -26.90
CA VAL A 102 8.36 -5.41 -25.56
C VAL A 102 6.90 -5.50 -25.09
N ILE A 103 6.53 -6.70 -24.63
CA ILE A 103 5.29 -6.95 -23.90
C ILE A 103 5.61 -6.87 -22.41
N PHE A 104 5.04 -5.85 -21.77
CA PHE A 104 5.14 -5.64 -20.34
C PHE A 104 3.79 -5.83 -19.68
N GLY A 105 3.76 -6.53 -18.55
CA GLY A 105 2.58 -6.68 -17.71
C GLY A 105 2.95 -6.90 -16.25
N ARG A 106 1.98 -6.67 -15.36
CA ARG A 106 2.18 -6.81 -13.90
C ARG A 106 0.95 -7.40 -13.24
N GLY A 107 1.14 -8.05 -12.10
CA GLY A 107 0.05 -8.42 -11.18
C GLY A 107 -0.27 -9.90 -11.14
N TRP A 108 0.55 -10.75 -11.78
CA TRP A 108 0.37 -12.19 -11.68
C TRP A 108 0.85 -12.69 -10.31
N ILE A 109 0.10 -13.63 -9.75
CA ILE A 109 0.50 -14.38 -8.56
C ILE A 109 0.06 -15.84 -8.77
N GLU A 110 1.01 -16.76 -8.70
CA GLU A 110 0.81 -18.18 -9.00
C GLU A 110 0.15 -18.96 -7.86
N THR A 111 -0.03 -18.33 -6.71
CA THR A 111 -0.57 -18.99 -5.51
C THR A 111 -1.98 -19.51 -5.82
N GLY A 112 -2.19 -20.82 -5.62
CA GLY A 112 -3.44 -21.50 -5.93
C GLY A 112 -3.61 -21.91 -7.40
N TRP A 113 -2.68 -21.59 -8.30
CA TRP A 113 -2.74 -22.06 -9.68
C TRP A 113 -2.64 -23.59 -9.75
N PRO A 114 -3.42 -24.24 -10.65
CA PRO A 114 -3.45 -25.69 -10.74
C PRO A 114 -2.10 -26.31 -11.11
N GLU A 115 -1.21 -25.55 -11.75
CA GLU A 115 0.13 -26.01 -12.12
C GLU A 115 1.10 -26.12 -10.93
N GLY A 116 0.86 -25.42 -9.82
CA GLY A 116 1.68 -25.52 -8.60
C GLY A 116 3.15 -25.12 -8.78
N ARG A 117 3.45 -24.25 -9.75
CA ARG A 117 4.80 -23.75 -10.07
C ARG A 117 4.75 -22.33 -10.61
N PHE A 118 5.86 -21.62 -10.55
CA PHE A 118 6.04 -20.37 -11.28
C PHE A 118 5.93 -20.59 -12.80
N PRO A 119 5.46 -19.57 -13.57
CA PRO A 119 5.65 -19.54 -15.01
C PRO A 119 7.14 -19.53 -15.37
N THR A 120 7.47 -20.00 -16.57
CA THR A 120 8.84 -20.08 -17.07
C THR A 120 8.97 -19.38 -18.42
N ARG A 121 10.20 -19.13 -18.85
CA ARG A 121 10.50 -18.58 -20.18
C ARG A 121 9.86 -19.38 -21.30
N ASP A 122 9.78 -20.71 -21.18
CA ASP A 122 9.16 -21.58 -22.19
C ASP A 122 7.64 -21.37 -22.26
N ASP A 123 6.98 -21.04 -21.13
CA ASP A 123 5.54 -20.73 -21.12
C ASP A 123 5.26 -19.43 -21.88
N LEU A 124 6.11 -18.42 -21.69
CA LEU A 124 6.02 -17.11 -22.35
C LEU A 124 6.45 -17.17 -23.82
N ASP A 125 7.51 -17.90 -24.16
CA ASP A 125 7.95 -18.13 -25.54
C ASP A 125 6.82 -18.74 -26.39
N ALA A 126 6.05 -19.65 -25.80
CA ALA A 126 4.89 -20.25 -26.45
C ALA A 126 3.70 -19.30 -26.60
N ALA A 127 3.63 -18.21 -25.84
CA ALA A 127 2.54 -17.24 -25.87
C ALA A 127 2.82 -16.07 -26.84
N ALA A 128 4.07 -15.61 -26.89
CA ALA A 128 4.52 -14.54 -27.78
C ALA A 128 5.93 -14.83 -28.30
N PRO A 129 6.07 -15.65 -29.37
CA PRO A 129 7.38 -16.11 -29.86
C PRO A 129 8.20 -15.01 -30.53
N ASP A 130 7.56 -13.95 -31.00
CA ASP A 130 8.15 -12.88 -31.81
C ASP A 130 8.42 -11.59 -31.00
N ASN A 131 8.17 -11.62 -29.68
CA ASN A 131 8.25 -10.45 -28.80
C ASN A 131 9.02 -10.78 -27.52
N PRO A 132 9.90 -9.88 -27.03
CA PRO A 132 10.37 -9.94 -25.65
C PRO A 132 9.19 -9.78 -24.68
N VAL A 133 9.08 -10.66 -23.69
CA VAL A 133 8.03 -10.60 -22.66
C VAL A 133 8.68 -10.47 -21.29
N VAL A 134 8.27 -9.46 -20.52
CA VAL A 134 8.72 -9.21 -19.14
C VAL A 134 7.49 -8.98 -18.27
N LEU A 135 7.22 -9.91 -17.34
CA LEU A 135 6.04 -9.85 -16.47
C LEU A 135 6.44 -9.76 -15.01
N VAL A 136 6.06 -8.67 -14.36
CA VAL A 136 6.35 -8.43 -12.94
C VAL A 136 5.29 -9.12 -12.07
N ARG A 137 5.75 -9.90 -11.08
CA ARG A 137 4.89 -10.56 -10.09
C ARG A 137 4.14 -9.50 -9.28
N ALA A 138 2.98 -9.86 -8.72
CA ALA A 138 2.16 -8.95 -7.92
C ALA A 138 2.94 -8.24 -6.81
N ASP A 139 3.84 -8.94 -6.09
CA ASP A 139 4.67 -8.35 -5.03
C ASP A 139 5.76 -7.37 -5.52
N GLY A 140 5.99 -7.26 -6.83
CA GLY A 140 7.04 -6.40 -7.39
C GLY A 140 8.48 -6.87 -7.13
N HIS A 141 8.69 -7.96 -6.40
CA HIS A 141 9.99 -8.53 -6.00
C HIS A 141 10.49 -9.64 -6.92
N ALA A 142 9.74 -9.97 -7.98
CA ALA A 142 10.18 -10.89 -9.00
C ALA A 142 9.61 -10.53 -10.38
N SER A 143 10.33 -10.94 -11.42
CA SER A 143 9.86 -10.92 -12.81
C SER A 143 10.04 -12.29 -13.46
N VAL A 144 9.13 -12.65 -14.36
CA VAL A 144 9.34 -13.74 -15.32
C VAL A 144 9.59 -13.15 -16.70
N ALA A 145 10.66 -13.58 -17.35
CA ALA A 145 11.06 -13.14 -18.68
C ALA A 145 11.18 -14.33 -19.66
N ASN A 146 10.80 -14.10 -20.91
CA ASN A 146 10.94 -15.10 -21.98
C ASN A 146 12.37 -15.14 -22.55
N THR A 147 12.65 -16.08 -23.47
CA THR A 147 14.00 -16.23 -24.02
C THR A 147 14.47 -14.96 -24.75
N ALA A 148 13.59 -14.33 -25.54
CA ALA A 148 13.91 -13.10 -26.26
C ALA A 148 14.28 -11.94 -25.32
N ALA A 149 13.59 -11.79 -24.20
CA ALA A 149 13.89 -10.78 -23.18
C ALA A 149 15.20 -11.09 -22.43
N LEU A 150 15.45 -12.35 -22.06
CA LEU A 150 16.71 -12.74 -21.42
C LEU A 150 17.91 -12.48 -22.34
N ASP A 151 17.80 -12.84 -23.61
CA ASP A 151 18.86 -12.62 -24.61
C ASP A 151 19.11 -11.12 -24.82
N ALA A 152 18.06 -10.31 -24.94
CA ALA A 152 18.17 -8.85 -25.05
C ALA A 152 18.82 -8.21 -23.81
N ALA A 153 18.56 -8.75 -22.62
CA ALA A 153 19.15 -8.32 -21.36
C ALA A 153 20.55 -8.89 -21.09
N GLY A 154 21.06 -9.78 -21.96
CA GLY A 154 22.37 -10.43 -21.79
C GLY A 154 22.41 -11.45 -20.65
N ILE A 155 21.27 -12.00 -20.23
CA ILE A 155 21.20 -13.05 -19.21
C ILE A 155 21.31 -14.41 -19.88
N THR A 156 22.28 -15.22 -19.43
CA THR A 156 22.54 -16.57 -19.91
C THR A 156 22.45 -17.58 -18.76
N ASP A 157 22.46 -18.88 -19.08
CA ASP A 157 22.51 -19.94 -18.06
C ASP A 157 23.74 -19.82 -17.12
N ALA A 158 24.81 -19.17 -17.59
CA ALA A 158 26.07 -18.97 -16.86
C ALA A 158 26.19 -17.60 -16.17
N THR A 159 25.23 -16.68 -16.32
CA THR A 159 25.25 -15.38 -15.64
C THR A 159 25.23 -15.63 -14.13
N PRO A 160 26.12 -15.05 -13.32
CA PRO A 160 26.08 -15.23 -11.86
C PRO A 160 24.89 -14.49 -11.24
N ASP A 161 24.47 -14.89 -10.05
CA ASP A 161 23.50 -14.13 -9.27
C ASP A 161 24.13 -12.79 -8.82
N PRO A 162 23.42 -11.65 -8.97
CA PRO A 162 23.93 -10.35 -8.52
C PRO A 162 23.82 -10.18 -7.01
N ASP A 163 24.52 -9.19 -6.45
CA ASP A 163 24.35 -8.80 -5.06
C ASP A 163 22.89 -8.41 -4.79
N GLY A 164 22.28 -9.04 -3.77
CA GLY A 164 20.88 -8.81 -3.40
C GLY A 164 19.84 -9.36 -4.37
N GLY A 165 20.19 -10.32 -5.23
CA GLY A 165 19.25 -10.90 -6.19
C GLY A 165 19.58 -12.34 -6.55
N ARG A 166 18.63 -13.03 -7.19
CA ARG A 166 18.76 -14.44 -7.54
C ARG A 166 18.13 -14.75 -8.90
N ILE A 167 18.83 -15.53 -9.72
CA ILE A 167 18.30 -16.07 -10.97
C ILE A 167 17.87 -17.53 -10.72
N GLU A 168 16.59 -17.84 -10.87
CA GLU A 168 16.11 -19.22 -10.66
C GLU A 168 16.51 -20.12 -11.83
N ARG A 169 17.09 -21.28 -11.50
CA ARG A 169 17.60 -22.28 -12.46
C ARG A 169 16.92 -23.63 -12.26
N ASP A 170 16.72 -24.34 -13.36
CA ASP A 170 16.23 -25.71 -13.33
C ASP A 170 17.30 -26.71 -12.90
N ALA A 171 16.93 -28.00 -12.82
CA ALA A 171 17.83 -29.07 -12.41
C ALA A 171 19.06 -29.28 -13.31
N ASN A 172 19.07 -28.72 -14.52
CA ASN A 172 20.19 -28.76 -15.45
C ASN A 172 21.04 -27.47 -15.41
N GLY A 173 20.70 -26.52 -14.53
CA GLY A 173 21.35 -25.21 -14.44
C GLY A 173 20.86 -24.21 -15.49
N ARG A 174 19.78 -24.51 -16.22
CA ARG A 174 19.22 -23.60 -17.23
C ARG A 174 18.43 -22.49 -16.54
N ALA A 175 18.63 -21.23 -16.92
CA ALA A 175 17.84 -20.12 -16.40
C ALA A 175 16.36 -20.33 -16.76
N THR A 176 15.48 -20.27 -15.76
CA THR A 176 14.03 -20.52 -15.95
C THR A 176 13.29 -19.30 -16.48
N GLY A 177 13.90 -18.12 -16.43
CA GLY A 177 13.26 -16.83 -16.69
C GLY A 177 12.74 -16.13 -15.44
N MET A 178 12.66 -16.82 -14.30
CA MET A 178 12.35 -16.20 -13.01
C MET A 178 13.58 -15.48 -12.44
N LEU A 179 13.41 -14.19 -12.16
CA LEU A 179 14.45 -13.27 -11.68
C LEU A 179 13.93 -12.59 -10.41
N ILE A 180 14.66 -12.70 -9.30
CA ILE A 180 14.25 -12.24 -7.96
C ILE A 180 15.08 -11.02 -7.55
N ASP A 181 14.41 -10.02 -7.02
CA ASP A 181 14.97 -8.75 -6.54
C ASP A 181 15.94 -8.13 -7.56
N THR A 182 17.21 -7.86 -7.20
CA THR A 182 18.13 -7.13 -8.08
C THR A 182 18.44 -7.85 -9.40
N ALA A 183 18.13 -9.15 -9.52
CA ALA A 183 18.31 -9.93 -10.73
C ALA A 183 17.35 -9.57 -11.87
N ASP A 184 16.23 -8.91 -11.60
CA ASP A 184 15.27 -8.53 -12.64
C ASP A 184 15.60 -7.19 -13.33
N ARG A 185 16.51 -6.38 -12.77
CA ARG A 185 16.89 -5.07 -13.29
C ARG A 185 17.28 -5.09 -14.78
N PRO A 186 18.08 -6.05 -15.28
CA PRO A 186 18.47 -6.07 -16.69
C PRO A 186 17.28 -6.26 -17.64
N VAL A 187 16.27 -7.06 -17.28
CA VAL A 187 15.08 -7.25 -18.12
C VAL A 187 14.11 -6.08 -17.99
N ARG A 188 13.99 -5.46 -16.81
CA ARG A 188 13.18 -4.24 -16.63
C ARG A 188 13.71 -3.07 -17.44
N ALA A 189 15.02 -2.99 -17.63
CA ALA A 189 15.65 -1.96 -18.46
C ALA A 189 15.32 -2.08 -19.97
N LEU A 190 14.65 -3.15 -20.39
CA LEU A 190 14.10 -3.28 -21.75
C LEU A 190 12.79 -2.51 -21.93
N ILE A 191 12.11 -2.16 -20.84
CA ILE A 191 10.87 -1.40 -20.85
C ILE A 191 11.24 0.07 -21.04
N ASP A 192 10.65 0.71 -22.04
CA ASP A 192 10.88 2.13 -22.28
C ASP A 192 10.46 2.97 -21.06
N GLU A 193 11.30 3.92 -20.68
CA GLU A 193 10.96 4.88 -19.64
C GLU A 193 9.73 5.69 -20.07
N PRO A 194 8.67 5.73 -19.25
CA PRO A 194 7.47 6.48 -19.60
C PRO A 194 7.80 7.97 -19.73
N SER A 195 7.24 8.56 -20.78
CA SER A 195 7.27 10.00 -20.99
C SER A 195 6.58 10.74 -19.84
N GLU A 196 6.83 12.04 -19.72
CA GLU A 196 6.17 12.87 -18.70
C GLU A 196 4.63 12.82 -18.82
N ALA A 197 4.13 12.77 -20.04
CA ALA A 197 2.70 12.70 -20.31
C ALA A 197 2.10 11.38 -19.82
N GLU A 198 2.77 10.26 -20.08
CA GLU A 198 2.35 8.94 -19.60
C GLU A 198 2.43 8.84 -18.06
N ARG A 199 3.48 9.42 -17.45
CA ARG A 199 3.58 9.52 -15.98
C ARG A 199 2.43 10.34 -15.40
N ARG A 200 2.14 11.52 -15.96
CA ARG A 200 1.01 12.37 -15.55
C ARG A 200 -0.33 11.63 -15.68
N GLU A 201 -0.55 10.94 -16.80
CA GLU A 201 -1.77 10.16 -17.03
C GLU A 201 -1.91 9.02 -16.02
N ALA A 202 -0.84 8.26 -15.76
CA ALA A 202 -0.84 7.19 -14.76
C ALA A 202 -1.14 7.72 -13.36
N LEU A 203 -0.45 8.77 -12.91
CA LEU A 203 -0.66 9.37 -11.59
C LEU A 203 -2.11 9.85 -11.39
N LYS A 204 -2.65 10.54 -12.40
CA LYS A 204 -4.05 10.97 -12.39
C LYS A 204 -5.01 9.78 -12.37
N LYS A 205 -4.78 8.81 -13.25
CA LYS A 205 -5.63 7.60 -13.34
C LYS A 205 -5.65 6.82 -12.03
N GLY A 206 -4.50 6.65 -11.39
CA GLY A 206 -4.39 6.00 -10.09
C GLY A 206 -5.19 6.73 -9.00
N ALA A 207 -5.13 8.06 -8.99
CA ALA A 207 -5.87 8.87 -8.04
C ALA A 207 -7.40 8.79 -8.26
N GLU A 208 -7.85 8.77 -9.52
CA GLU A 208 -9.26 8.57 -9.89
C GLU A 208 -9.77 7.18 -9.46
N VAL A 209 -8.96 6.13 -9.62
CA VAL A 209 -9.30 4.77 -9.15
C VAL A 209 -9.48 4.76 -7.64
N TYR A 210 -8.54 5.36 -6.90
CA TYR A 210 -8.63 5.43 -5.44
C TYR A 210 -9.85 6.21 -4.97
N ALA A 211 -10.13 7.36 -5.58
CA ALA A 211 -11.35 8.12 -5.32
C ALA A 211 -12.60 7.26 -5.55
N SER A 212 -12.61 6.43 -6.60
CA SER A 212 -13.74 5.52 -6.90
C SER A 212 -13.93 4.38 -5.90
N TYR A 213 -12.89 4.04 -5.14
CA TYR A 213 -12.95 3.04 -4.07
C TYR A 213 -13.34 3.65 -2.71
N GLY A 214 -13.39 4.98 -2.58
CA GLY A 214 -13.70 5.64 -1.33
C GLY A 214 -12.48 6.22 -0.60
N TRP A 215 -11.28 6.15 -1.17
CA TRP A 215 -10.10 6.78 -0.58
C TRP A 215 -10.13 8.29 -0.79
N THR A 216 -9.99 9.06 0.28
CA THR A 216 -9.82 10.53 0.23
C THR A 216 -8.35 10.93 0.17
N GLY A 217 -7.44 10.01 0.51
CA GLY A 217 -6.00 10.23 0.42
C GLY A 217 -5.17 8.96 0.43
N LEU A 218 -3.89 9.11 0.12
CA LEU A 218 -2.88 8.06 0.30
C LEU A 218 -1.53 8.59 0.80
N HIS A 219 -0.74 7.72 1.40
CA HIS A 219 0.69 7.88 1.56
C HIS A 219 1.40 7.13 0.43
N ASN A 220 1.99 7.88 -0.49
CA ASN A 220 2.64 7.40 -1.71
C ASN A 220 4.11 7.09 -1.43
N MET A 221 4.51 5.83 -1.59
CA MET A 221 5.83 5.34 -1.21
C MET A 221 6.77 5.21 -2.41
N SER A 222 8.08 5.37 -2.15
CA SER A 222 9.16 5.20 -3.14
C SER A 222 9.01 6.08 -4.37
N VAL A 223 8.67 7.35 -4.12
CA VAL A 223 8.31 8.33 -5.15
C VAL A 223 9.56 8.91 -5.78
N ASP A 224 9.68 8.84 -7.11
CA ASP A 224 10.66 9.62 -7.86
C ASP A 224 10.34 11.11 -7.67
N ILE A 225 11.36 11.92 -7.37
CA ILE A 225 11.18 13.37 -7.18
C ILE A 225 10.43 14.06 -8.32
N ARG A 226 10.61 13.58 -9.56
CA ARG A 226 9.89 14.05 -10.74
C ARG A 226 8.40 13.74 -10.65
N ASP A 227 8.02 12.55 -10.19
CA ASP A 227 6.61 12.19 -10.02
C ASP A 227 5.97 13.03 -8.91
N ALA A 228 6.69 13.32 -7.83
CA ALA A 228 6.23 14.24 -6.79
C ALA A 228 5.98 15.67 -7.34
N GLN A 229 6.82 16.14 -8.26
CA GLN A 229 6.63 17.43 -8.97
C GLN A 229 5.42 17.38 -9.92
N ILE A 230 5.23 16.28 -10.66
CA ILE A 230 4.06 16.10 -11.53
C ILE A 230 2.77 16.06 -10.71
N ILE A 231 2.76 15.38 -9.56
CA ILE A 231 1.64 15.38 -8.59
C ILE A 231 1.35 16.82 -8.13
N GLY A 232 2.37 17.60 -7.79
CA GLY A 232 2.21 19.01 -7.44
C GLY A 232 1.58 19.82 -8.57
N ALA A 233 2.04 19.64 -9.80
CA ALA A 233 1.49 20.32 -10.98
C ALA A 233 0.07 19.86 -11.34
N LEU A 234 -0.32 18.62 -11.03
CA LEU A 234 -1.70 18.14 -11.13
C LEU A 234 -2.58 18.84 -10.09
N GLU A 235 -2.10 18.98 -8.86
CA GLU A 235 -2.84 19.68 -7.79
C GLU A 235 -3.01 21.18 -8.08
N GLU A 236 -1.95 21.87 -8.54
CA GLU A 236 -2.05 23.28 -8.97
C GLU A 236 -3.04 23.49 -10.12
N ALA A 237 -3.21 22.48 -10.98
CA ALA A 237 -4.18 22.47 -12.07
C ALA A 237 -5.60 22.08 -11.63
N GLY A 238 -5.81 21.69 -10.37
CA GLY A 238 -7.08 21.18 -9.86
C GLY A 238 -7.46 19.80 -10.40
N GLU A 239 -6.48 19.02 -10.85
CA GLU A 239 -6.68 17.70 -11.47
C GLU A 239 -6.39 16.52 -10.54
N MET A 240 -5.93 16.77 -9.31
CA MET A 240 -5.69 15.73 -8.32
C MET A 240 -6.92 15.52 -7.42
N PRO A 241 -7.64 14.39 -7.50
CA PRO A 241 -8.89 14.19 -6.76
C PRO A 241 -8.69 13.85 -5.27
N ILE A 242 -7.52 13.36 -4.86
CA ILE A 242 -7.27 12.88 -3.49
C ILE A 242 -6.04 13.54 -2.88
N ARG A 243 -5.89 13.41 -1.56
CA ARG A 243 -4.68 13.86 -0.86
C ARG A 243 -3.50 12.92 -1.10
N VAL A 244 -2.30 13.45 -1.18
CA VAL A 244 -1.08 12.67 -1.39
C VAL A 244 0.03 13.09 -0.43
N TYR A 245 0.47 12.15 0.41
CA TYR A 245 1.66 12.29 1.26
C TYR A 245 2.81 11.48 0.66
N ASN A 246 3.83 12.13 0.10
CA ASN A 246 4.93 11.45 -0.61
C ASN A 246 6.10 11.12 0.33
N ALA A 247 6.55 9.86 0.23
CA ALA A 247 7.86 9.40 0.67
C ALA A 247 8.75 9.15 -0.56
N ILE A 248 9.75 10.01 -0.78
CA ILE A 248 10.62 9.92 -1.95
C ILE A 248 11.65 8.79 -1.84
N ASN A 249 12.27 8.45 -2.97
CA ASN A 249 13.38 7.52 -2.99
C ASN A 249 14.62 8.06 -2.23
N PRO A 250 15.44 7.21 -1.59
CA PRO A 250 16.64 7.67 -0.88
C PRO A 250 17.64 8.40 -1.77
N GLY A 251 17.72 8.00 -3.05
CA GLY A 251 18.57 8.67 -4.04
C GLY A 251 18.16 10.10 -4.37
N ASP A 252 16.91 10.48 -4.08
CA ASP A 252 16.37 11.82 -4.29
C ASP A 252 16.36 12.67 -3.01
N MET A 253 16.84 12.13 -1.89
CA MET A 253 16.75 12.78 -0.58
C MET A 253 17.50 14.12 -0.54
N ASP A 254 18.65 14.22 -1.21
CA ASP A 254 19.40 15.47 -1.34
C ASP A 254 18.57 16.56 -2.04
N ALA A 255 17.80 16.20 -3.06
CA ALA A 255 16.92 17.15 -3.74
C ALA A 255 15.82 17.68 -2.81
N LEU A 256 15.20 16.82 -1.99
CA LEU A 256 14.22 17.24 -0.98
C LEU A 256 14.86 18.13 0.10
N ILE A 257 16.09 17.85 0.51
CA ILE A 257 16.84 18.70 1.46
C ILE A 257 17.08 20.08 0.84
N GLU A 258 17.49 20.13 -0.42
CA GLU A 258 17.77 21.39 -1.14
C GLU A 258 16.51 22.24 -1.36
N THR A 259 15.38 21.61 -1.70
CA THR A 259 14.10 22.32 -1.88
C THR A 259 13.40 22.64 -0.56
N GLY A 260 13.75 21.91 0.51
CA GLY A 260 12.99 21.84 1.75
C GLY A 260 11.73 20.99 1.60
N ILE A 261 11.15 20.57 2.72
CA ILE A 261 9.81 19.94 2.77
C ILE A 261 8.78 20.92 2.18
N TRP A 262 7.93 20.45 1.26
CA TRP A 262 6.88 21.29 0.68
C TRP A 262 5.48 20.71 0.88
N GLU A 263 4.53 21.63 0.98
CA GLU A 263 3.10 21.38 1.11
C GLU A 263 2.35 22.32 0.15
N LEU A 264 1.38 21.78 -0.58
CA LEU A 264 0.53 22.50 -1.53
C LEU A 264 -0.94 22.42 -1.11
N ASN A 265 -1.67 23.50 -1.39
CA ASN A 265 -3.11 23.62 -1.19
C ASN A 265 -3.60 23.12 0.19
N ASP A 266 -2.98 23.64 1.24
CA ASP A 266 -3.33 23.33 2.63
C ASP A 266 -3.33 21.81 2.91
N GLY A 267 -2.20 21.17 2.61
CA GLY A 267 -1.95 19.77 2.99
C GLY A 267 -2.49 18.74 2.02
N LYS A 268 -3.03 19.16 0.87
CA LYS A 268 -3.54 18.22 -0.12
C LYS A 268 -2.43 17.45 -0.82
N VAL A 269 -1.29 18.08 -1.09
CA VAL A 269 -0.06 17.38 -1.49
C VAL A 269 1.08 17.78 -0.56
N THR A 270 1.70 16.81 0.09
CA THR A 270 2.85 17.02 1.00
C THR A 270 3.97 16.08 0.61
N THR A 271 5.20 16.58 0.50
CA THR A 271 6.39 15.75 0.32
C THR A 271 7.36 15.99 1.46
N ARG A 272 7.51 14.98 2.32
CA ARG A 272 8.21 15.12 3.61
C ARG A 272 8.96 13.87 4.06
N ALA A 273 8.74 12.75 3.40
CA ALA A 273 9.28 11.47 3.85
C ALA A 273 10.27 10.89 2.83
N VAL A 274 11.02 9.88 3.28
CA VAL A 274 11.90 9.05 2.46
C VAL A 274 11.62 7.57 2.76
N LYS A 275 11.66 6.71 1.73
CA LYS A 275 11.37 5.26 1.85
C LYS A 275 12.63 4.41 1.62
N PHE A 276 13.03 3.65 2.63
CA PHE A 276 14.14 2.68 2.56
C PHE A 276 13.63 1.23 2.50
N TYR A 277 14.52 0.30 2.14
CA TYR A 277 14.26 -1.13 2.05
C TYR A 277 15.33 -1.94 2.75
N VAL A 278 14.97 -2.77 3.73
CA VAL A 278 15.93 -3.63 4.44
C VAL A 278 15.97 -5.04 3.91
N ASP A 279 14.85 -5.57 3.45
CA ASP A 279 14.72 -6.93 2.93
C ASP A 279 13.70 -7.03 1.77
N GLY A 280 13.50 -8.23 1.24
CA GLY A 280 12.50 -8.51 0.20
C GLY A 280 11.14 -8.94 0.76
N ALA A 281 10.41 -9.77 0.02
CA ALA A 281 9.10 -10.28 0.41
C ALA A 281 9.11 -11.76 0.85
N LEU A 282 8.11 -12.16 1.65
CA LEU A 282 7.97 -13.53 2.14
C LEU A 282 7.68 -14.52 1.00
N GLY A 283 6.79 -14.16 0.07
CA GLY A 283 6.34 -15.04 -1.02
C GLY A 283 7.49 -15.47 -1.95
N SER A 284 8.34 -14.51 -2.34
CA SER A 284 9.54 -14.70 -3.17
C SER A 284 10.77 -15.18 -2.38
N ARG A 285 10.67 -15.31 -1.05
CA ARG A 285 11.75 -15.70 -0.13
C ARG A 285 12.89 -14.68 -0.01
N GLY A 286 12.58 -13.41 -0.26
CA GLY A 286 13.50 -12.29 -0.08
C GLY A 286 13.49 -11.70 1.34
N ALA A 287 12.41 -11.88 2.11
CA ALA A 287 12.30 -11.34 3.47
C ALA A 287 13.37 -11.95 4.40
N ALA A 288 14.04 -11.10 5.19
CA ALA A 288 15.18 -11.47 6.01
C ALA A 288 14.71 -12.10 7.32
N LEU A 289 14.96 -13.39 7.49
CA LEU A 289 14.53 -14.17 8.65
C LEU A 289 15.68 -14.42 9.64
N HIS A 290 15.37 -14.55 10.94
CA HIS A 290 16.35 -15.00 11.94
C HIS A 290 16.77 -16.45 11.69
N GLU A 291 15.80 -17.31 11.41
CA GLU A 291 15.98 -18.72 11.07
C GLU A 291 15.69 -18.97 9.58
N PRO A 292 16.35 -19.94 8.90
CA PRO A 292 16.11 -20.24 7.49
C PRO A 292 14.63 -20.50 7.15
N TYR A 293 14.29 -20.29 5.88
CA TYR A 293 12.96 -20.65 5.37
C TYR A 293 12.70 -22.15 5.55
N THR A 294 11.52 -22.52 6.04
CA THR A 294 11.14 -23.92 6.30
C THR A 294 11.12 -24.74 5.00
N ASP A 295 10.62 -24.14 3.92
CA ASP A 295 10.56 -24.78 2.60
C ASP A 295 11.81 -24.52 1.74
N GLN A 296 12.78 -23.75 2.25
CA GLN A 296 14.05 -23.48 1.59
C GLN A 296 15.20 -23.31 2.61
N PRO A 297 15.66 -24.41 3.26
CA PRO A 297 16.57 -24.34 4.41
C PRO A 297 17.97 -23.76 4.12
N GLU A 298 18.33 -23.56 2.85
CA GLU A 298 19.61 -22.97 2.44
C GLU A 298 19.64 -21.44 2.51
N THR A 299 18.50 -20.78 2.70
CA THR A 299 18.40 -19.31 2.74
C THR A 299 17.62 -18.80 3.94
N SER A 300 18.00 -17.62 4.44
CA SER A 300 17.26 -16.83 5.43
C SER A 300 16.85 -15.47 4.84
N GLY A 301 16.69 -15.40 3.52
CA GLY A 301 16.33 -14.17 2.81
C GLY A 301 17.52 -13.28 2.49
N LEU A 302 17.23 -12.04 2.10
CA LEU A 302 18.18 -11.07 1.57
C LEU A 302 18.17 -9.80 2.42
N LEU A 303 19.36 -9.23 2.64
CA LEU A 303 19.49 -7.87 3.16
C LEU A 303 19.81 -6.95 1.99
N LEU A 304 18.96 -5.94 1.80
CA LEU A 304 19.06 -4.95 0.72
C LEU A 304 19.78 -3.67 1.15
N LEU A 305 19.96 -3.48 2.47
CA LEU A 305 20.60 -2.31 3.05
C LEU A 305 21.66 -2.73 4.07
N THR A 306 22.86 -2.19 3.94
CA THR A 306 23.91 -2.39 4.94
C THR A 306 23.69 -1.48 6.17
N PRO A 307 24.22 -1.86 7.35
CA PRO A 307 24.16 -1.00 8.53
C PRO A 307 24.78 0.39 8.27
N GLU A 308 25.88 0.46 7.53
CA GLU A 308 26.54 1.73 7.22
C GLU A 308 25.67 2.65 6.36
N GLU A 309 25.01 2.10 5.34
CA GLU A 309 24.08 2.84 4.48
C GLU A 309 22.83 3.29 5.25
N ALA A 310 22.25 2.40 6.07
CA ALA A 310 21.10 2.71 6.92
C ALA A 310 21.41 3.86 7.87
N MET A 311 22.51 3.76 8.63
CA MET A 311 22.89 4.77 9.61
C MET A 311 23.24 6.12 8.97
N ALA A 312 23.83 6.12 7.76
CA ALA A 312 24.09 7.35 7.02
C ALA A 312 22.77 8.02 6.58
N GLY A 313 21.88 7.25 5.92
CA GLY A 313 20.61 7.76 5.41
C GLY A 313 19.67 8.23 6.53
N TYR A 314 19.54 7.47 7.62
CA TYR A 314 18.67 7.80 8.74
C TYR A 314 19.14 9.04 9.50
N ARG A 315 20.46 9.20 9.72
CA ARG A 315 21.00 10.42 10.34
C ARG A 315 20.77 11.63 9.46
N GLN A 316 21.01 11.50 8.15
CA GLN A 316 20.77 12.59 7.21
C GLN A 316 19.29 13.00 7.20
N ALA A 317 18.36 12.05 7.18
CA ALA A 317 16.92 12.33 7.25
C ALA A 317 16.56 13.00 8.59
N TYR A 318 17.06 12.48 9.71
CA TYR A 318 16.84 13.04 11.04
C TYR A 318 17.31 14.49 11.17
N ASP A 319 18.56 14.77 10.75
CA ASP A 319 19.17 16.11 10.82
C ASP A 319 18.41 17.14 9.96
N ASN A 320 17.66 16.69 8.96
CA ASN A 320 16.87 17.53 8.06
C ASN A 320 15.36 17.45 8.30
N SER A 321 14.92 16.84 9.41
CA SER A 321 13.50 16.70 9.78
C SER A 321 12.63 15.98 8.74
N ILE A 322 13.24 15.10 7.94
CA ILE A 322 12.58 14.22 6.97
C ILE A 322 12.11 12.96 7.70
N GLN A 323 10.84 12.58 7.49
CA GLN A 323 10.32 11.34 8.07
C GLN A 323 10.93 10.13 7.37
N VAL A 324 11.39 9.14 8.14
CA VAL A 324 11.86 7.88 7.61
C VAL A 324 10.73 6.86 7.64
N THR A 325 10.54 6.19 6.51
CA THR A 325 9.72 4.99 6.36
C THR A 325 10.64 3.87 5.87
N THR A 326 10.59 2.69 6.48
CA THR A 326 11.48 1.60 6.10
C THR A 326 10.70 0.31 5.92
N HIS A 327 10.80 -0.30 4.74
CA HIS A 327 10.30 -1.65 4.47
C HIS A 327 11.08 -2.68 5.28
N ALA A 328 10.35 -3.46 6.08
CA ALA A 328 10.84 -4.66 6.74
C ALA A 328 9.72 -5.72 6.87
N ILE A 329 9.86 -6.84 6.17
CA ILE A 329 8.89 -7.94 6.20
C ILE A 329 9.29 -9.03 7.18
N GLY A 330 10.53 -9.51 7.14
CA GLY A 330 10.99 -10.62 7.97
C GLY A 330 11.31 -10.19 9.41
N ASP A 331 11.29 -11.15 10.34
CA ASP A 331 11.56 -10.91 11.77
C ASP A 331 12.94 -10.28 11.99
N ARG A 332 13.97 -10.81 11.33
CA ARG A 332 15.33 -10.22 11.38
C ARG A 332 15.38 -8.83 10.76
N GLY A 333 14.65 -8.59 9.66
CA GLY A 333 14.53 -7.27 9.05
C GLY A 333 13.94 -6.25 10.04
N ASN A 334 12.86 -6.61 10.71
CA ASN A 334 12.20 -5.79 11.72
C ASN A 334 13.12 -5.49 12.92
N THR A 335 13.78 -6.50 13.49
CA THR A 335 14.76 -6.32 14.59
C THR A 335 15.83 -5.29 14.20
N LEU A 336 16.42 -5.43 13.00
CA LEU A 336 17.49 -4.55 12.54
C LEU A 336 17.02 -3.10 12.38
N VAL A 337 15.83 -2.87 11.82
CA VAL A 337 15.29 -1.51 11.68
C VAL A 337 15.08 -0.86 13.03
N LEU A 338 14.49 -1.58 13.99
CA LEU A 338 14.27 -1.07 15.34
C LEU A 338 15.60 -0.75 16.04
N ASP A 339 16.61 -1.62 15.91
CA ASP A 339 17.97 -1.38 16.42
C ASP A 339 18.57 -0.10 15.82
N TRP A 340 18.49 0.06 14.49
CA TRP A 340 19.05 1.23 13.82
C TRP A 340 18.30 2.53 14.15
N TYR A 341 16.98 2.48 14.32
CA TYR A 341 16.21 3.62 14.77
C TYR A 341 16.59 4.02 16.19
N GLU A 342 16.71 3.06 17.11
CA GLU A 342 17.15 3.29 18.48
C GLU A 342 18.57 3.88 18.55
N ASP A 343 19.48 3.45 17.67
CA ASP A 343 20.85 3.97 17.60
C ASP A 343 20.95 5.38 17.01
N VAL A 344 20.02 5.79 16.14
CA VAL A 344 20.01 7.13 15.53
C VAL A 344 19.28 8.14 16.41
N LEU A 345 18.15 7.76 17.00
CA LEU A 345 17.29 8.67 17.72
C LEU A 345 17.82 8.90 19.15
N PRO A 346 17.96 10.16 19.59
CA PRO A 346 18.28 10.43 20.98
C PRO A 346 17.09 10.05 21.87
N VAL A 347 17.36 9.73 23.13
CA VAL A 347 16.38 9.20 24.09
C VAL A 347 15.13 10.08 24.21
N GLU A 348 15.27 11.40 24.12
CA GLU A 348 14.16 12.36 24.20
C GLU A 348 13.19 12.26 23.01
N ARG A 349 13.60 11.61 21.91
CA ARG A 349 12.83 11.42 20.67
C ARG A 349 12.23 10.01 20.57
N LEU A 350 12.43 9.15 21.56
CA LEU A 350 11.85 7.80 21.63
C LEU A 350 10.43 7.84 22.21
N SER A 351 9.53 8.56 21.55
CA SER A 351 8.10 8.65 21.91
C SER A 351 7.27 9.14 20.71
N TYR A 352 5.95 8.96 20.76
CA TYR A 352 5.07 9.46 19.70
C TYR A 352 4.94 11.00 19.68
N ASP A 353 4.98 11.64 20.86
CA ASP A 353 4.76 13.08 20.99
C ASP A 353 5.99 13.90 20.54
N GLU A 354 7.18 13.46 20.98
CA GLU A 354 8.43 14.17 20.69
C GLU A 354 9.22 13.52 19.56
N GLY A 355 8.86 12.33 19.09
CA GLY A 355 9.60 11.60 18.07
C GLY A 355 9.33 12.08 16.64
N PRO A 356 10.13 11.60 15.67
CA PRO A 356 9.98 11.95 14.26
C PRO A 356 8.86 11.17 13.56
N ARG A 357 8.05 10.40 14.30
CA ARG A 357 7.00 9.49 13.80
C ARG A 357 7.54 8.57 12.69
N TRP A 358 8.72 8.00 12.90
CA TRP A 358 9.30 7.04 11.96
C TRP A 358 8.48 5.77 11.92
N ARG A 359 8.57 5.08 10.78
CA ARG A 359 7.64 4.01 10.43
C ARG A 359 8.38 2.78 9.94
N VAL A 360 7.98 1.62 10.45
CA VAL A 360 8.28 0.36 9.79
C VAL A 360 7.11 0.03 8.90
N GLU A 361 7.39 -0.09 7.60
CA GLU A 361 6.43 -0.51 6.60
C GLU A 361 6.37 -2.05 6.56
N HIS A 362 5.16 -2.55 6.39
CA HIS A 362 4.74 -3.95 6.50
C HIS A 362 4.70 -4.45 7.94
N ALA A 363 5.83 -4.43 8.65
CA ALA A 363 5.99 -5.03 9.98
C ALA A 363 5.33 -6.44 10.04
N GLN A 364 5.55 -7.19 8.96
CA GLN A 364 4.68 -8.31 8.59
C GLN A 364 4.92 -9.53 9.47
N ILE A 365 6.20 -9.82 9.73
CA ILE A 365 6.66 -10.89 10.61
C ILE A 365 7.58 -10.22 11.62
N VAL A 366 7.16 -10.19 12.87
CA VAL A 366 7.90 -9.51 13.95
C VAL A 366 8.26 -10.57 14.99
N ASP A 367 9.50 -10.58 15.47
CA ASP A 367 9.82 -11.39 16.65
C ASP A 367 8.93 -10.93 17.81
N PRO A 368 8.21 -11.81 18.52
CA PRO A 368 7.36 -11.42 19.64
C PRO A 368 8.09 -10.56 20.70
N ALA A 369 9.41 -10.68 20.84
CA ALA A 369 10.23 -9.84 21.72
C ALA A 369 10.35 -8.38 21.24
N ASP A 370 10.21 -8.12 19.94
CA ASP A 370 10.30 -6.79 19.33
C ASP A 370 8.96 -6.04 19.32
N ILE A 371 7.81 -6.73 19.46
CA ILE A 371 6.47 -6.10 19.45
C ILE A 371 6.35 -4.92 20.43
N PRO A 372 6.80 -5.01 21.71
CA PRO A 372 6.73 -3.87 22.63
C PRO A 372 7.68 -2.72 22.29
N ARG A 373 8.70 -2.95 21.45
CA ARG A 373 9.67 -1.91 21.08
C ARG A 373 9.07 -0.85 20.17
N PHE A 374 8.06 -1.19 19.35
CA PHE A 374 7.36 -0.22 18.52
C PHE A 374 6.82 0.95 19.35
N ALA A 375 6.02 0.65 20.37
CA ALA A 375 5.50 1.66 21.29
C ALA A 375 6.62 2.32 22.12
N GLY A 376 7.56 1.52 22.62
CA GLY A 376 8.67 2.00 23.46
C GLY A 376 9.61 2.98 22.75
N LEU A 377 9.74 2.89 21.42
CA LEU A 377 10.56 3.76 20.59
C LEU A 377 9.74 4.88 19.90
N GLY A 378 8.40 4.87 20.02
CA GLY A 378 7.55 5.80 19.29
C GLY A 378 7.51 5.55 17.77
N ILE A 379 7.67 4.29 17.36
CA ILE A 379 7.69 3.86 15.97
C ILE A 379 6.30 3.35 15.57
N ILE A 380 5.85 3.76 14.39
CA ILE A 380 4.54 3.37 13.84
C ILE A 380 4.71 2.07 13.05
N ALA A 381 3.80 1.12 13.26
CA ALA A 381 3.68 -0.06 12.42
C ALA A 381 2.71 0.28 11.26
N SER A 382 3.23 0.46 10.05
CA SER A 382 2.42 0.68 8.86
C SER A 382 2.18 -0.65 8.17
N MET A 383 0.98 -1.21 8.28
CA MET A 383 0.70 -2.62 7.95
C MET A 383 -0.39 -2.75 6.90
N GLN A 384 -0.31 -3.80 6.07
CA GLN A 384 -1.28 -4.10 5.02
C GLN A 384 -2.15 -5.30 5.38
N PRO A 385 -3.43 -5.10 5.73
CA PRO A 385 -4.31 -6.19 6.13
C PRO A 385 -4.52 -7.26 5.05
N SER A 386 -4.66 -6.87 3.80
CA SER A 386 -4.82 -7.78 2.65
C SER A 386 -3.66 -8.77 2.51
N HIS A 387 -2.42 -8.38 2.83
CA HIS A 387 -1.28 -9.31 2.85
C HIS A 387 -1.55 -10.50 3.77
N ALA A 388 -2.16 -10.29 4.95
CA ALA A 388 -2.44 -11.40 5.86
C ALA A 388 -3.43 -12.41 5.26
N ILE A 389 -4.34 -11.97 4.41
CA ILE A 389 -5.33 -12.87 3.81
C ILE A 389 -4.87 -13.47 2.48
N GLY A 390 -3.89 -12.87 1.81
CA GLY A 390 -3.17 -13.47 0.70
C GLY A 390 -2.12 -14.49 1.17
N ASP A 391 -1.30 -14.12 2.14
CA ASP A 391 -0.17 -14.91 2.63
C ASP A 391 -0.60 -16.14 3.43
N LEU A 392 -1.85 -16.21 3.91
CA LEU A 392 -2.36 -17.41 4.61
C LEU A 392 -2.24 -18.70 3.79
N HIS A 393 -2.08 -18.58 2.47
CA HIS A 393 -1.92 -19.71 1.55
C HIS A 393 -0.48 -20.21 1.43
N PHE A 394 0.53 -19.46 1.87
CA PHE A 394 1.94 -19.87 1.74
C PHE A 394 2.81 -19.59 2.96
N ALA A 395 2.46 -18.65 3.84
CA ALA A 395 3.24 -18.30 5.01
C ALA A 395 3.51 -19.50 5.94
N PRO A 396 2.56 -20.41 6.23
CA PRO A 396 2.86 -21.61 7.02
C PRO A 396 3.94 -22.51 6.39
N ALA A 397 3.98 -22.59 5.05
CA ALA A 397 5.04 -23.33 4.36
C ALA A 397 6.40 -22.61 4.42
N ARG A 398 6.41 -21.27 4.37
CA ARG A 398 7.65 -20.47 4.42
C ARG A 398 8.25 -20.42 5.84
N LEU A 399 7.40 -20.22 6.85
CA LEU A 399 7.81 -19.98 8.24
C LEU A 399 7.73 -21.25 9.09
N GLY A 400 6.86 -22.21 8.77
CA GLY A 400 6.46 -23.24 9.73
C GLY A 400 5.52 -22.70 10.80
N GLU A 401 4.75 -23.59 11.41
CA GLU A 401 3.65 -23.23 12.33
C GLU A 401 4.12 -22.41 13.54
N ASP A 402 5.28 -22.78 14.14
CA ASP A 402 5.78 -22.15 15.37
C ASP A 402 6.23 -20.69 15.18
N ARG A 403 6.39 -20.23 13.93
CA ARG A 403 6.83 -18.86 13.60
C ARG A 403 5.68 -17.96 13.11
N LEU A 404 4.43 -18.42 13.24
CA LEU A 404 3.25 -17.62 12.90
C LEU A 404 2.78 -16.70 14.04
N ASP A 405 3.20 -16.95 15.28
CA ASP A 405 2.80 -16.15 16.46
C ASP A 405 3.08 -14.65 16.31
N GLY A 406 4.17 -14.29 15.61
CA GLY A 406 4.57 -12.91 15.34
C GLY A 406 4.15 -12.37 13.97
N ALA A 407 3.43 -13.16 13.17
CA ALA A 407 3.05 -12.79 11.82
C ALA A 407 1.67 -12.10 11.79
N TYR A 408 1.61 -10.90 11.19
CA TYR A 408 0.39 -10.08 11.08
C TYR A 408 -0.25 -9.82 12.46
N ALA A 409 0.57 -9.56 13.48
CA ALA A 409 0.18 -9.53 14.88
C ALA A 409 -0.42 -8.18 15.32
N TRP A 410 -1.52 -7.75 14.67
CA TRP A 410 -2.14 -6.44 14.89
C TRP A 410 -2.68 -6.26 16.31
N ARG A 411 -3.34 -7.26 16.91
CA ARG A 411 -3.85 -7.17 18.27
C ARG A 411 -2.69 -7.04 19.24
N SER A 412 -1.65 -7.84 19.07
CA SER A 412 -0.45 -7.79 19.91
C SER A 412 0.29 -6.44 19.82
N LEU A 413 0.44 -5.87 18.62
CA LEU A 413 0.99 -4.52 18.43
C LEU A 413 0.09 -3.44 19.06
N SER A 414 -1.23 -3.53 18.86
CA SER A 414 -2.17 -2.57 19.45
C SER A 414 -2.17 -2.64 20.99
N ASP A 415 -2.15 -3.85 21.57
CA ASP A 415 -2.08 -4.07 23.02
C ASP A 415 -0.76 -3.60 23.64
N SER A 416 0.33 -3.57 22.87
CA SER A 416 1.60 -3.01 23.32
C SER A 416 1.59 -1.48 23.38
N GLY A 417 0.56 -0.84 22.82
CA GLY A 417 0.43 0.60 22.67
C GLY A 417 1.02 1.14 21.35
N ALA A 418 1.36 0.26 20.40
CA ALA A 418 1.86 0.70 19.11
C ALA A 418 0.73 1.31 18.27
N ILE A 419 1.03 2.40 17.56
CA ILE A 419 0.12 2.95 16.55
C ILE A 419 0.26 2.12 15.28
N ILE A 420 -0.89 1.64 14.77
CA ILE A 420 -0.97 0.88 13.53
C ILE A 420 -1.66 1.75 12.46
N ALA A 421 -0.93 2.09 11.40
CA ALA A 421 -1.50 2.75 10.23
C ALA A 421 -1.76 1.71 9.14
N GLY A 422 -2.99 1.61 8.65
CA GLY A 422 -3.40 0.63 7.64
C GLY A 422 -3.18 1.14 6.22
N GLY A 423 -2.60 0.31 5.36
CA GLY A 423 -2.51 0.57 3.92
C GLY A 423 -2.79 -0.68 3.10
N SER A 424 -2.75 -0.56 1.77
CA SER A 424 -2.98 -1.71 0.89
C SER A 424 -1.74 -2.19 0.13
N ASP A 425 -0.71 -1.34 0.04
CA ASP A 425 0.44 -1.55 -0.85
C ASP A 425 0.03 -1.73 -2.32
N ALA A 426 -1.11 -1.17 -2.75
CA ALA A 426 -1.52 -1.23 -4.15
C ALA A 426 -0.44 -0.58 -5.05
N PRO A 427 -0.14 -1.18 -6.21
CA PRO A 427 -0.89 -2.25 -6.87
C PRO A 427 -0.42 -3.67 -6.53
N VAL A 428 0.33 -3.90 -5.44
CA VAL A 428 0.63 -5.28 -4.99
C VAL A 428 -0.68 -6.01 -4.71
N GLU A 429 -1.50 -5.40 -3.85
CA GLU A 429 -2.88 -5.78 -3.64
C GLU A 429 -3.80 -4.90 -4.48
N ARG A 430 -5.10 -5.22 -4.46
CA ARG A 430 -6.10 -4.50 -5.26
C ARG A 430 -6.22 -3.02 -4.90
N GLY A 431 -6.03 -2.67 -3.63
CA GLY A 431 -6.21 -1.31 -3.10
C GLY A 431 -7.65 -0.96 -2.76
N ASP A 432 -8.51 -1.95 -2.53
CA ASP A 432 -9.91 -1.73 -2.13
C ASP A 432 -10.02 -1.61 -0.60
N PRO A 433 -10.48 -0.48 -0.03
CA PRO A 433 -10.56 -0.29 1.42
C PRO A 433 -11.45 -1.31 2.11
N MET A 434 -12.44 -1.88 1.41
CA MET A 434 -13.33 -2.87 1.99
C MET A 434 -12.66 -4.24 2.14
N ILE A 435 -11.72 -4.57 1.26
CA ILE A 435 -10.86 -5.74 1.43
C ILE A 435 -9.96 -5.54 2.65
N GLU A 436 -9.35 -4.36 2.79
CA GLU A 436 -8.48 -4.06 3.92
C GLU A 436 -9.22 -4.09 5.25
N PHE A 437 -10.38 -3.44 5.32
CA PHE A 437 -11.24 -3.44 6.50
C PHE A 437 -11.71 -4.86 6.85
N TYR A 438 -12.13 -5.64 5.85
CA TYR A 438 -12.50 -7.04 6.03
C TYR A 438 -11.34 -7.89 6.57
N ALA A 439 -10.15 -7.75 6.00
CA ALA A 439 -8.98 -8.52 6.40
C ALA A 439 -8.60 -8.26 7.87
N THR A 440 -8.65 -7.00 8.30
CA THR A 440 -8.38 -6.59 9.69
C THR A 440 -9.34 -7.24 10.70
N VAL A 441 -10.64 -7.31 10.37
CA VAL A 441 -11.68 -7.76 11.33
C VAL A 441 -12.01 -9.24 11.23
N ALA A 442 -11.85 -9.85 10.05
CA ALA A 442 -12.27 -11.23 9.79
C ALA A 442 -11.11 -12.23 9.80
N ARG A 443 -9.90 -11.78 9.42
CA ARG A 443 -8.69 -12.61 9.25
C ARG A 443 -8.95 -13.87 8.43
N ARG A 444 -9.63 -13.72 7.29
CA ARG A 444 -10.03 -14.78 6.36
C ARG A 444 -9.77 -14.30 4.94
N ASP A 445 -9.47 -15.22 4.03
CA ASP A 445 -9.50 -14.89 2.61
C ASP A 445 -10.92 -14.49 2.15
N LEU A 446 -11.01 -14.01 0.92
CA LEU A 446 -12.29 -13.58 0.32
C LEU A 446 -13.26 -14.74 0.06
N SER A 447 -12.81 -16.01 0.13
CA SER A 447 -13.68 -17.19 0.11
C SER A 447 -14.24 -17.55 1.50
N GLY A 448 -13.74 -16.88 2.54
CA GLY A 448 -14.09 -17.11 3.95
C GLY A 448 -13.22 -18.18 4.63
N TYR A 449 -12.17 -18.66 3.97
CA TYR A 449 -11.23 -19.64 4.50
C TYR A 449 -10.19 -19.00 5.41
N ARG A 450 -9.72 -19.78 6.39
CA ARG A 450 -8.67 -19.45 7.34
C ARG A 450 -8.01 -20.73 7.81
N GLY A 451 -6.68 -20.75 7.84
CA GLY A 451 -5.91 -21.86 8.42
C GLY A 451 -6.14 -22.05 9.92
N GLU A 452 -5.83 -23.22 10.45
CA GLU A 452 -6.03 -23.55 11.88
C GLU A 452 -5.21 -22.62 12.80
N ASN A 453 -3.97 -22.33 12.42
CA ASN A 453 -3.02 -21.50 13.19
C ASN A 453 -2.85 -20.08 12.60
N TRP A 454 -3.92 -19.50 12.03
CA TRP A 454 -3.87 -18.13 11.48
C TRP A 454 -4.23 -17.02 12.50
N HIS A 455 -4.18 -17.36 13.80
CA HIS A 455 -4.40 -16.45 14.92
C HIS A 455 -5.61 -15.53 14.76
N PRO A 456 -6.85 -16.05 14.82
CA PRO A 456 -8.06 -15.21 14.72
C PRO A 456 -8.19 -14.21 15.89
N ASP A 457 -7.49 -14.45 16.99
CA ASP A 457 -7.32 -13.55 18.13
C ASP A 457 -6.50 -12.29 17.82
N GLU A 458 -5.73 -12.29 16.72
CA GLU A 458 -5.03 -11.11 16.20
C GLU A 458 -5.95 -10.15 15.41
N ALA A 459 -7.26 -10.44 15.33
CA ALA A 459 -8.22 -9.56 14.68
C ALA A 459 -8.48 -8.31 15.54
N LEU A 460 -8.65 -7.16 14.89
CA LEU A 460 -9.07 -5.94 15.58
C LEU A 460 -10.58 -5.77 15.57
N SER A 461 -11.08 -4.94 16.47
CA SER A 461 -12.48 -4.48 16.42
C SER A 461 -12.72 -3.58 15.21
N ARG A 462 -13.98 -3.39 14.84
CA ARG A 462 -14.35 -2.47 13.75
C ARG A 462 -13.99 -1.01 14.03
N GLY A 463 -13.99 -0.59 15.29
CA GLY A 463 -13.55 0.75 15.68
C GLY A 463 -12.06 0.93 15.43
N GLU A 464 -11.25 -0.02 15.90
CA GLU A 464 -9.81 0.01 15.67
C GLU A 464 -9.45 -0.12 14.19
N ALA A 465 -10.20 -0.91 13.43
CA ALA A 465 -10.07 -0.98 11.98
C ALA A 465 -10.42 0.36 11.30
N LEU A 466 -11.44 1.07 11.78
CA LEU A 466 -11.75 2.42 11.28
C LEU A 466 -10.61 3.39 11.58
N ASP A 467 -10.05 3.35 12.80
CA ASP A 467 -8.92 4.19 13.20
C ASP A 467 -7.68 3.92 12.33
N MET A 468 -7.41 2.66 11.99
CA MET A 468 -6.31 2.25 11.09
C MET A 468 -6.36 2.93 9.72
N PHE A 469 -7.54 3.29 9.21
CA PHE A 469 -7.71 3.94 7.91
C PHE A 469 -8.14 5.40 7.98
N THR A 470 -8.20 6.00 9.18
CA THR A 470 -8.63 7.39 9.37
C THR A 470 -7.65 8.17 10.25
N ILE A 471 -7.78 8.08 11.58
CA ILE A 471 -6.97 8.88 12.51
C ILE A 471 -5.52 8.42 12.60
N ASN A 472 -5.22 7.13 12.43
CA ASN A 472 -3.84 6.64 12.51
C ASN A 472 -2.98 7.06 11.31
N PRO A 473 -3.46 7.00 10.05
CA PRO A 473 -2.76 7.61 8.91
C PRO A 473 -2.63 9.14 9.05
N ALA A 474 -3.65 9.81 9.58
CA ALA A 474 -3.58 11.25 9.86
C ALA A 474 -2.46 11.55 10.88
N PHE A 475 -2.37 10.79 11.97
CA PHE A 475 -1.28 10.88 12.93
C PHE A 475 0.08 10.58 12.29
N ALA A 476 0.18 9.51 11.49
CA ALA A 476 1.41 9.11 10.83
C ALA A 476 1.94 10.17 9.84
N SER A 477 1.08 11.05 9.32
CA SER A 477 1.43 12.13 8.38
C SER A 477 1.47 13.53 9.00
N PHE A 478 1.34 13.65 10.34
CA PHE A 478 1.28 14.94 11.05
C PHE A 478 0.05 15.79 10.73
N ASN A 479 -1.08 15.14 10.44
CA ASN A 479 -2.34 15.76 10.05
C ASN A 479 -3.51 15.41 10.99
N GLU A 480 -3.29 14.80 12.16
CA GLU A 480 -4.36 14.45 13.10
C GLU A 480 -5.21 15.65 13.55
N ASP A 481 -4.66 16.87 13.55
CA ASP A 481 -5.41 18.10 13.85
C ASP A 481 -6.29 18.57 12.69
N ARG A 482 -6.10 18.01 11.48
CA ARG A 482 -6.76 18.44 10.22
C ARG A 482 -7.63 17.35 9.61
N LEU A 483 -7.28 16.08 9.81
CA LEU A 483 -7.85 14.90 9.16
C LEU A 483 -8.21 13.83 10.20
N GLY A 484 -8.79 12.72 9.73
CA GLY A 484 -9.01 11.50 10.50
C GLY A 484 -10.29 11.47 11.34
N THR A 485 -10.94 12.62 11.56
CA THR A 485 -12.27 12.72 12.20
C THR A 485 -13.09 13.83 11.55
N LEU A 486 -14.41 13.76 11.71
CA LEU A 486 -15.36 14.80 11.31
C LEU A 486 -15.67 15.69 12.52
N GLU A 487 -14.84 16.72 12.71
CA GLU A 487 -14.95 17.66 13.82
C GLU A 487 -14.87 19.10 13.32
N PRO A 488 -15.59 20.06 13.93
CA PRO A 488 -15.52 21.46 13.52
C PRO A 488 -14.08 21.97 13.44
N GLY A 489 -13.72 22.57 12.29
CA GLY A 489 -12.39 23.07 11.99
C GLY A 489 -11.47 22.09 11.25
N LYS A 490 -11.79 20.80 11.20
CA LYS A 490 -11.07 19.82 10.37
C LYS A 490 -11.54 19.85 8.92
N LYS A 491 -10.75 19.27 8.02
CA LYS A 491 -11.08 19.17 6.59
C LYS A 491 -12.31 18.28 6.38
N ALA A 492 -13.11 18.65 5.40
CA ALA A 492 -14.29 17.90 4.99
C ALA A 492 -13.91 16.79 4.01
N ASP A 493 -13.18 15.80 4.52
CA ASP A 493 -12.88 14.56 3.81
C ASP A 493 -13.82 13.47 4.30
N ILE A 494 -14.64 12.91 3.42
CA ILE A 494 -15.74 12.00 3.77
C ILE A 494 -15.79 10.86 2.76
N THR A 495 -15.84 9.64 3.28
CA THR A 495 -16.16 8.44 2.50
C THR A 495 -17.59 8.03 2.78
N VAL A 496 -18.41 7.88 1.73
CA VAL A 496 -19.79 7.42 1.83
C VAL A 496 -19.91 6.06 1.17
N LEU A 497 -20.44 5.09 1.93
CA LEU A 497 -20.60 3.71 1.51
C LEU A 497 -22.09 3.34 1.38
N ASP A 498 -22.42 2.36 0.54
CA ASP A 498 -23.78 1.80 0.39
C ASP A 498 -24.19 0.82 1.50
N GLY A 499 -23.35 0.65 2.53
CA GLY A 499 -23.62 -0.21 3.67
C GLY A 499 -22.87 0.21 4.93
N ASP A 500 -23.45 -0.12 6.08
CA ASP A 500 -22.85 0.16 7.38
C ASP A 500 -21.73 -0.84 7.72
N ILE A 501 -20.48 -0.48 7.47
CA ILE A 501 -19.31 -1.30 7.78
C ILE A 501 -19.09 -1.51 9.28
N MET A 502 -19.84 -0.85 10.15
CA MET A 502 -19.79 -1.08 11.60
C MET A 502 -20.71 -2.21 12.05
N THR A 503 -21.72 -2.57 11.26
CA THR A 503 -22.76 -3.53 11.67
C THR A 503 -23.07 -4.64 10.65
N VAL A 504 -22.77 -4.44 9.36
CA VAL A 504 -23.00 -5.45 8.32
C VAL A 504 -22.27 -6.76 8.64
N PRO A 505 -22.80 -7.97 8.38
CA PRO A 505 -22.07 -9.22 8.64
C PRO A 505 -20.68 -9.21 7.98
N SER A 506 -19.65 -9.72 8.67
CA SER A 506 -18.27 -9.59 8.18
C SER A 506 -18.04 -10.22 6.80
N GLY A 507 -18.77 -11.29 6.44
CA GLY A 507 -18.67 -11.91 5.11
C GLY A 507 -19.20 -11.05 3.97
N ASP A 508 -20.02 -10.03 4.28
CA ASP A 508 -20.61 -9.12 3.29
C ASP A 508 -19.76 -7.84 3.13
N LEU A 509 -18.76 -7.60 4.00
CA LEU A 509 -17.90 -6.40 3.96
C LEU A 509 -17.23 -6.19 2.59
N PRO A 510 -16.64 -7.21 1.93
CA PRO A 510 -16.01 -7.02 0.60
C PRO A 510 -17.00 -6.62 -0.51
N GLY A 511 -18.30 -6.74 -0.26
CA GLY A 511 -19.36 -6.35 -1.20
C GLY A 511 -19.86 -4.93 -1.03
N VAL A 512 -19.53 -4.25 0.08
CA VAL A 512 -19.85 -2.84 0.30
C VAL A 512 -19.04 -1.99 -0.67
N LYS A 513 -19.61 -0.90 -1.17
CA LYS A 513 -18.98 -0.01 -2.15
C LYS A 513 -19.07 1.44 -1.74
N ALA A 514 -18.05 2.21 -2.12
CA ALA A 514 -18.14 3.65 -2.10
C ALA A 514 -19.20 4.13 -3.11
N VAL A 515 -20.09 5.01 -2.65
CA VAL A 515 -21.06 5.70 -3.49
C VAL A 515 -20.72 7.17 -3.67
N MET A 516 -19.93 7.73 -2.75
CA MET A 516 -19.45 9.10 -2.84
C MET A 516 -18.15 9.25 -2.08
N THR A 517 -17.21 10.01 -2.65
CA THR A 517 -15.95 10.40 -2.02
C THR A 517 -15.83 11.91 -2.09
N ILE A 518 -15.60 12.53 -0.93
CA ILE A 518 -15.53 13.97 -0.77
C ILE A 518 -14.14 14.32 -0.23
N VAL A 519 -13.46 15.28 -0.86
CA VAL A 519 -12.15 15.80 -0.44
C VAL A 519 -12.20 17.32 -0.43
N ASP A 520 -11.77 17.94 0.67
CA ASP A 520 -11.90 19.40 0.85
C ASP A 520 -13.35 19.91 0.59
N GLY A 521 -14.35 19.09 0.93
CA GLY A 521 -15.77 19.43 0.74
C GLY A 521 -16.30 19.30 -0.69
N GLU A 522 -15.45 18.94 -1.66
CA GLU A 522 -15.82 18.73 -3.06
C GLU A 522 -16.05 17.25 -3.35
N ILE A 523 -17.12 16.93 -4.08
CA ILE A 523 -17.39 15.55 -4.54
C ILE A 523 -16.39 15.21 -5.65
N VAL A 524 -15.44 14.33 -5.35
CA VAL A 524 -14.40 13.88 -6.29
C VAL A 524 -14.74 12.55 -6.95
N TYR A 525 -15.71 11.83 -6.38
CA TYR A 525 -16.34 10.66 -6.97
C TYR A 525 -17.79 10.55 -6.52
N GLU A 526 -18.68 10.18 -7.44
CA GLU A 526 -20.06 9.82 -7.16
C GLU A 526 -20.42 8.64 -8.08
N ALA A 527 -20.94 7.56 -7.49
CA ALA A 527 -21.41 6.42 -8.24
C ALA A 527 -22.65 6.82 -9.06
N MET A 528 -22.68 6.44 -10.34
CA MET A 528 -23.87 6.63 -11.15
C MET A 528 -25.02 5.78 -10.59
N ALA A 529 -26.18 6.38 -10.37
CA ALA A 529 -27.39 5.64 -9.99
C ALA A 529 -27.71 4.58 -11.07
N GLU A 530 -27.80 3.30 -10.68
CA GLU A 530 -28.21 2.19 -11.55
C GLU A 530 -29.70 2.22 -11.92
#